data_AF-A0A7D4UC08-F1
#
_entry.id   AF-A0A7D4UC08-F1
#
_cell.length_a   1.000
_cell.length_b   1.000
_cell.length_c   1.000
_cell.angle_alpha   90.00
_cell.angle_beta   90.00
_cell.angle_gamma   90.00
#
_symmetry.space_group_name_H-M   'P 1'
#
loop_
_entity.id
_entity.type
_entity.pdbx_description
1 polymer ?
#
loop_
_entity_poly.entity_id
_entity_poly.type
_entity_poly.pdbx_seq_one_letter_code
_entity_poly.pdbx_strand_id
1 'polypeptide(L)'
;MKKYISAVLIGLLAIGTFSCTKKADVVGIEAKLPPVQLSSLGLQSTAPFSTSSVIQLSFGATLTKLTPGAFDLEIYDNTTSTALTAATLVQTVHFNSWSGFDSTTPATTPASTPVGTQGTISFINATTTYPNTLVYNGTILLKLNKLTAGKIYTLKAYARTSDGQVSNFTVSKMIAVN
;
A
#
# COMPACT_ATOMS: atom_id res chain seq x y z
N MET A 1 -40.60 13.99 46.74
CA MET A 1 -40.46 12.98 45.66
C MET A 1 -40.44 13.59 44.24
N LYS A 2 -41.15 14.69 43.95
CA LYS A 2 -41.16 15.31 42.60
C LYS A 2 -39.83 15.89 42.09
N LYS A 3 -38.88 16.23 42.98
CA LYS A 3 -37.59 16.86 42.61
C LYS A 3 -36.54 15.90 42.02
N TYR A 4 -36.73 14.58 42.17
CA TYR A 4 -35.78 13.58 41.68
C TYR A 4 -36.13 13.06 40.27
N ILE A 5 -37.38 13.24 39.82
CA ILE A 5 -37.83 12.78 38.50
C ILE A 5 -37.17 13.60 37.38
N SER A 6 -37.03 14.92 37.54
CA SER A 6 -36.36 15.77 36.56
C SER A 6 -34.87 15.49 36.44
N ALA A 7 -34.19 15.13 37.53
CA ALA A 7 -32.76 14.79 37.52
C ALA A 7 -32.49 13.46 36.78
N VAL A 8 -33.36 12.46 36.96
CA VAL A 8 -33.28 11.18 36.25
C VAL A 8 -33.57 11.35 34.76
N LEU A 9 -34.53 12.21 34.39
CA LEU A 9 -34.89 12.46 32.99
C LEU A 9 -33.77 13.20 32.22
N ILE A 10 -33.12 14.17 32.87
CA ILE A 10 -31.96 14.89 32.30
C ILE A 10 -30.74 13.96 32.19
N GLY A 11 -30.54 13.07 33.16
CA GLY A 11 -29.50 12.03 33.11
C GLY A 11 -29.71 11.04 31.96
N LEU A 12 -30.96 10.58 31.73
CA LEU A 12 -31.29 9.69 30.61
C LEU A 12 -31.10 10.37 29.24
N LEU A 13 -31.49 11.66 29.11
CA LEU A 13 -31.31 12.41 27.88
C LEU A 13 -29.83 12.62 27.54
N ALA A 14 -29.00 12.90 28.57
CA ALA A 14 -27.57 13.07 28.39
C ALA A 14 -26.85 11.77 27.96
N ILE A 15 -27.31 10.60 28.41
CA ILE A 15 -26.75 9.30 27.97
C ILE A 15 -27.18 8.98 26.52
N GLY A 16 -28.36 9.43 26.10
CA GLY A 16 -28.88 9.23 24.74
C GLY A 16 -28.18 10.07 23.66
N THR A 17 -27.64 11.25 23.99
CA THR A 17 -27.02 12.16 23.01
C THR A 17 -25.55 11.91 22.73
N PHE A 18 -24.85 11.10 23.54
CA PHE A 18 -23.48 10.62 23.22
C PHE A 18 -23.47 9.33 22.38
N SER A 19 -24.64 8.77 22.08
CA SER A 19 -24.82 7.63 21.18
C SER A 19 -25.36 8.07 19.82
N CYS A 20 -24.87 9.19 19.28
CA CYS A 20 -24.79 9.36 17.82
C CYS A 20 -23.72 8.38 17.32
N THR A 21 -24.06 7.09 17.32
CA THR A 21 -23.17 6.03 16.89
C THR A 21 -22.80 6.31 15.44
N LYS A 22 -21.54 6.72 15.22
CA LYS A 22 -20.84 6.62 13.93
C LYS A 22 -21.03 5.27 13.24
N LYS A 23 -21.55 4.25 13.93
CA LYS A 23 -21.93 2.95 13.37
C LYS A 23 -22.84 3.06 12.14
N ALA A 24 -23.85 3.93 12.14
CA ALA A 24 -24.70 4.11 10.97
C ALA A 24 -23.90 4.71 9.78
N ASP A 25 -23.08 5.72 10.06
CA ASP A 25 -22.23 6.37 9.06
C ASP A 25 -21.15 5.42 8.53
N VAL A 26 -20.50 4.65 9.41
CA VAL A 26 -19.45 3.68 9.07
C VAL A 26 -20.00 2.58 8.17
N VAL A 27 -21.16 2.01 8.51
CA VAL A 27 -21.81 0.96 7.70
C VAL A 27 -22.24 1.52 6.33
N GLY A 28 -22.76 2.74 6.27
CA GLY A 28 -23.16 3.39 5.02
C GLY A 28 -21.99 3.78 4.11
N ILE A 29 -20.87 4.22 4.68
CA ILE A 29 -19.67 4.63 3.94
C ILE A 29 -18.87 3.42 3.48
N GLU A 30 -18.76 2.37 4.30
CA GLU A 30 -17.94 1.18 3.99
C GLU A 30 -18.39 0.48 2.70
N ALA A 31 -19.68 0.46 2.40
CA ALA A 31 -20.20 -0.09 1.14
C ALA A 31 -19.75 0.69 -0.11
N LYS A 32 -19.29 1.93 0.05
CA LYS A 32 -18.81 2.81 -1.03
C LYS A 32 -17.29 2.90 -1.10
N LEU A 33 -16.57 2.28 -0.16
CA LEU A 33 -15.12 2.27 -0.18
C LEU A 33 -14.62 1.42 -1.35
N PRO A 34 -13.50 1.81 -1.97
CA PRO A 34 -12.91 1.00 -3.01
C PRO A 34 -12.49 -0.38 -2.46
N PRO A 35 -12.56 -1.42 -3.31
CA PRO A 35 -12.20 -2.79 -2.96
C PRO A 35 -10.73 -2.90 -2.53
N VAL A 36 -9.85 -2.17 -3.23
CA VAL A 36 -8.43 -2.01 -2.94
C VAL A 36 -7.99 -0.59 -3.26
N GLN A 37 -7.17 -0.01 -2.40
CA GLN A 37 -6.59 1.32 -2.63
C GLN A 37 -5.17 1.37 -2.09
N LEU A 38 -4.23 1.80 -2.93
CA LEU A 38 -2.92 2.26 -2.49
C LEU A 38 -3.02 3.73 -2.08
N SER A 39 -2.58 4.04 -0.87
CA SER A 39 -2.65 5.39 -0.32
C SER A 39 -1.33 6.15 -0.43
N SER A 40 -0.19 5.45 -0.46
CA SER A 40 1.13 6.08 -0.51
C SER A 40 2.22 5.15 -1.04
N LEU A 41 3.28 5.77 -1.59
CA LEU A 41 4.56 5.14 -1.86
C LEU A 41 5.69 6.07 -1.41
N GLY A 42 6.29 5.74 -0.27
CA GLY A 42 7.41 6.45 0.35
C GLY A 42 8.75 5.77 0.05
N LEU A 43 9.83 6.53 0.24
CA LEU A 43 11.21 6.05 0.16
C LEU A 43 11.87 6.32 1.51
N GLN A 44 12.47 5.30 2.12
CA GLN A 44 13.13 5.44 3.43
C GLN A 44 14.65 5.63 3.33
N SER A 45 15.20 5.61 2.11
CA SER A 45 16.63 5.75 1.86
C SER A 45 16.94 7.10 1.19
N THR A 46 18.09 7.69 1.49
CA THR A 46 18.53 8.95 0.88
C THR A 46 19.33 8.70 -0.40
N ALA A 47 18.99 9.43 -1.47
CA ALA A 47 19.69 9.41 -2.76
C ALA A 47 21.06 10.16 -2.68
N PRO A 48 21.99 9.96 -3.64
CA PRO A 48 21.88 9.11 -4.83
C PRO A 48 22.12 7.62 -4.56
N PHE A 49 21.46 6.77 -5.37
CA PHE A 49 21.64 5.32 -5.30
C PHE A 49 22.60 4.83 -6.37
N SER A 50 23.28 3.71 -6.12
CA SER A 50 24.03 2.97 -7.14
C SER A 50 23.22 1.78 -7.67
N THR A 51 23.64 1.18 -8.77
CA THR A 51 23.05 -0.08 -9.27
C THR A 51 23.24 -1.26 -8.30
N SER A 52 24.21 -1.21 -7.38
CA SER A 52 24.37 -2.21 -6.32
C SER A 52 23.48 -1.97 -5.10
N SER A 53 22.76 -0.85 -5.05
CA SER A 53 21.94 -0.48 -3.89
C SER A 53 20.68 -1.34 -3.77
N VAL A 54 20.26 -1.53 -2.52
CA VAL A 54 18.92 -2.02 -2.17
C VAL A 54 18.19 -0.86 -1.51
N ILE A 55 17.09 -0.42 -2.10
CA ILE A 55 16.27 0.67 -1.54
C ILE A 55 15.07 0.11 -0.80
N GLN A 56 14.67 0.81 0.25
CA GLN A 56 13.46 0.50 1.00
C GLN A 56 12.34 1.47 0.65
N LEU A 57 11.25 0.93 0.10
CA LEU A 57 10.02 1.64 -0.16
C LEU A 57 9.00 1.29 0.92
N SER A 58 8.19 2.26 1.32
CA SER A 58 7.04 2.01 2.19
C SER A 58 5.76 2.28 1.43
N PHE A 59 4.74 1.47 1.64
CA PHE A 59 3.43 1.70 1.05
C PHE A 59 2.34 1.63 2.10
N GLY A 60 1.30 2.44 1.91
CA GLY A 60 0.04 2.30 2.63
C GLY A 60 -1.01 1.72 1.69
N ALA A 61 -1.83 0.80 2.18
CA ALA A 61 -2.92 0.23 1.41
C ALA A 61 -4.15 -0.05 2.26
N THR A 62 -5.32 -0.11 1.62
CA THR A 62 -6.55 -0.59 2.23
C THR A 62 -7.21 -1.65 1.36
N LEU A 63 -7.86 -2.61 2.00
CA LEU A 63 -8.74 -3.59 1.36
C LEU A 63 -10.09 -3.59 2.06
N THR A 64 -11.19 -3.57 1.31
CA THR A 64 -12.54 -3.63 1.87
C THR A 64 -13.23 -4.88 1.40
N LYS A 65 -13.65 -5.75 2.34
CA LYS A 65 -14.38 -7.01 2.11
C LYS A 65 -13.66 -8.02 1.20
N LEU A 66 -12.34 -7.91 1.07
CA LEU A 66 -11.53 -8.72 0.17
C LEU A 66 -10.19 -9.10 0.79
N THR A 67 -9.56 -10.11 0.20
CA THR A 67 -8.22 -10.58 0.58
C THR A 67 -7.14 -10.06 -0.38
N PRO A 68 -5.91 -9.82 0.12
CA PRO A 68 -4.78 -9.46 -0.72
C PRO A 68 -4.52 -10.50 -1.81
N GLY A 69 -4.34 -10.04 -3.05
CA GLY A 69 -3.84 -10.84 -4.16
C GLY A 69 -2.40 -10.48 -4.45
N ALA A 70 -2.13 -10.06 -5.68
CA ALA A 70 -0.80 -9.69 -6.13
C ALA A 70 -0.44 -8.22 -5.86
N PHE A 71 0.85 -7.91 -5.99
CA PHE A 71 1.38 -6.55 -5.97
C PHE A 71 2.38 -6.38 -7.12
N ASP A 72 2.31 -5.26 -7.83
CA ASP A 72 3.21 -4.96 -8.94
C ASP A 72 3.92 -3.64 -8.68
N LEU A 73 5.23 -3.62 -8.93
CA LEU A 73 6.04 -2.41 -8.98
C LEU A 73 6.60 -2.25 -10.39
N GLU A 74 6.09 -1.25 -11.10
CA GLU A 74 6.54 -0.89 -12.44
C GLU A 74 7.58 0.22 -12.37
N ILE A 75 8.68 0.06 -13.10
CA ILE A 75 9.82 0.97 -13.13
C ILE A 75 9.89 1.56 -14.53
N TYR A 76 9.70 2.86 -14.62
CA TYR A 76 9.74 3.62 -15.86
C TYR A 76 11.02 4.45 -15.92
N ASP A 77 11.66 4.49 -17.08
CA ASP A 77 12.76 5.39 -17.38
C ASP A 77 12.22 6.73 -17.88
N ASN A 78 12.64 7.83 -17.23
CA ASN A 78 12.20 9.18 -17.58
C ASN A 78 13.22 9.95 -18.43
N THR A 79 14.29 9.32 -18.91
CA THR A 79 15.39 10.00 -19.62
C THR A 79 15.00 10.65 -20.96
N THR A 80 13.77 10.44 -21.44
CA THR A 80 13.29 10.99 -22.72
C THR A 80 12.33 12.18 -22.59
N SER A 81 11.85 12.60 -21.41
CA SER A 81 10.94 13.76 -21.37
C SER A 81 10.70 14.39 -20.00
N THR A 82 10.54 15.71 -20.00
CA THR A 82 9.92 16.51 -18.93
C THR A 82 8.40 16.27 -18.79
N ALA A 83 7.79 15.45 -19.68
CA ALA A 83 6.41 15.03 -19.61
C ALA A 83 6.29 13.53 -19.21
N LEU A 84 5.46 13.24 -18.20
CA LEU A 84 5.14 11.88 -17.70
C LEU A 84 4.52 10.93 -18.75
N THR A 85 4.25 11.40 -19.97
CA THR A 85 3.59 10.66 -21.05
C THR A 85 4.54 9.88 -21.96
N ALA A 86 5.85 10.11 -21.87
CA ALA A 86 6.86 9.41 -22.69
C ALA A 86 7.79 8.49 -21.89
N ALA A 87 7.46 8.20 -20.62
CA ALA A 87 8.25 7.32 -19.78
C ALA A 87 8.10 5.87 -20.28
N THR A 88 9.23 5.19 -20.52
CA THR A 88 9.24 3.81 -21.04
C THR A 88 9.28 2.82 -19.89
N LEU A 89 8.40 1.81 -19.91
CA LEU A 89 8.45 0.74 -18.92
C LEU A 89 9.73 -0.08 -19.14
N VAL A 90 10.60 -0.14 -18.14
CA VAL A 90 11.88 -0.88 -18.20
C VAL A 90 11.76 -2.21 -17.47
N GLN A 91 11.04 -2.22 -16.34
CA GLN A 91 10.95 -3.40 -15.50
C GLN A 91 9.64 -3.44 -14.74
N THR A 92 9.07 -4.63 -14.61
CA THR A 92 7.99 -4.91 -13.66
C THR A 92 8.50 -5.91 -12.65
N VAL A 93 8.40 -5.57 -11.36
CA VAL A 93 8.64 -6.49 -10.25
C VAL A 93 7.28 -6.95 -9.75
N HIS A 94 6.93 -8.19 -10.09
CA HIS A 94 5.65 -8.80 -9.73
C HIS A 94 5.80 -9.63 -8.46
N PHE A 95 4.90 -9.43 -7.50
CA PHE A 95 4.78 -10.25 -6.30
C PHE A 95 3.46 -11.00 -6.34
N ASN A 96 3.52 -12.34 -6.26
CA ASN A 96 2.32 -13.19 -6.26
C ASN A 96 1.44 -12.97 -5.03
N SER A 97 2.01 -12.44 -3.94
CA SER A 97 1.29 -12.06 -2.73
C SER A 97 1.90 -10.80 -2.12
N TRP A 98 1.21 -10.16 -1.17
CA TRP A 98 1.73 -8.98 -0.47
C TRP A 98 2.85 -9.31 0.54
N SER A 99 3.28 -10.57 0.61
CA SER A 99 4.41 -10.99 1.44
C SER A 99 5.35 -11.96 0.69
N GLY A 100 6.65 -11.85 0.94
CA GLY A 100 7.65 -12.77 0.40
C GLY A 100 8.45 -12.17 -0.75
N PHE A 101 8.82 -13.02 -1.70
CA PHE A 101 9.72 -12.68 -2.81
C PHE A 101 8.97 -12.35 -4.09
N ASP A 102 9.61 -11.59 -4.98
CA ASP A 102 9.09 -11.39 -6.32
C ASP A 102 9.08 -12.71 -7.13
N SER A 103 8.25 -12.75 -8.16
CA SER A 103 7.95 -13.94 -8.96
C SER A 103 9.11 -14.48 -9.78
N THR A 104 10.22 -13.73 -9.90
CA THR A 104 11.43 -14.22 -10.56
C THR A 104 12.31 -15.07 -9.64
N THR A 105 11.98 -15.11 -8.34
CA THR A 105 12.67 -15.96 -7.36
C THR A 105 12.28 -17.42 -7.56
N PRO A 106 13.24 -18.36 -7.76
CA PRO A 106 12.94 -19.77 -7.91
C PRO A 106 12.20 -20.33 -6.68
N ALA A 107 11.15 -21.12 -6.88
CA ALA A 107 10.32 -21.68 -5.81
C ALA A 107 11.09 -22.57 -4.81
N THR A 108 12.27 -23.06 -5.18
CA THR A 108 13.16 -23.88 -4.35
C THR A 108 14.10 -23.06 -3.47
N THR A 109 14.09 -21.73 -3.58
CA THR A 109 15.01 -20.85 -2.85
C THR A 109 14.58 -20.72 -1.39
N PRO A 110 15.42 -21.11 -0.42
CA PRO A 110 15.12 -20.89 0.99
C PRO A 110 14.96 -19.39 1.27
N ALA A 111 13.98 -19.01 2.09
CA ALA A 111 13.72 -17.61 2.44
C ALA A 111 14.93 -16.88 3.07
N SER A 112 15.92 -17.62 3.58
CA SER A 112 17.14 -17.10 4.18
C SER A 112 18.21 -16.64 3.17
N THR A 113 18.12 -17.02 1.89
CA THR A 113 19.17 -16.73 0.89
C THR A 113 18.57 -16.57 -0.51
N PRO A 114 17.93 -15.43 -0.80
CA PRO A 114 17.19 -15.22 -2.04
C PRO A 114 18.16 -14.96 -3.21
N VAL A 115 18.52 -16.00 -3.96
CA VAL A 115 19.29 -15.90 -5.20
C VAL A 115 18.32 -15.52 -6.34
N GLY A 116 18.66 -14.49 -7.11
CA GLY A 116 17.84 -14.05 -8.26
C GLY A 116 16.69 -13.08 -7.94
N THR A 117 16.38 -12.87 -6.67
CA THR A 117 15.33 -11.94 -6.22
C THR A 117 15.65 -10.49 -6.57
N GLN A 118 14.73 -9.83 -7.26
CA GLN A 118 14.71 -8.40 -7.54
C GLN A 118 14.10 -7.58 -6.40
N GLY A 119 13.15 -8.15 -5.66
CA GLY A 119 12.65 -7.50 -4.45
C GLY A 119 11.95 -8.43 -3.47
N THR A 120 11.75 -7.93 -2.26
CA THR A 120 10.94 -8.57 -1.23
C THR A 120 9.85 -7.62 -0.79
N ILE A 121 8.66 -8.14 -0.51
CA ILE A 121 7.52 -7.39 0.01
C ILE A 121 7.10 -7.95 1.37
N SER A 122 6.66 -7.07 2.25
CA SER A 122 6.10 -7.43 3.55
C SER A 122 5.10 -6.38 3.99
N PHE A 123 4.21 -6.73 4.93
CA PHE A 123 3.30 -5.77 5.53
C PHE A 123 2.98 -6.12 6.98
N ILE A 124 2.48 -5.11 7.68
CA ILE A 124 1.78 -5.27 8.96
C ILE A 124 0.39 -4.65 8.84
N ASN A 125 -0.57 -5.22 9.57
CA ASN A 125 -1.91 -4.64 9.65
C ASN A 125 -1.88 -3.43 10.59
N ALA A 126 -2.48 -2.34 10.16
CA ALA A 126 -2.77 -1.18 11.01
C ALA A 126 -4.20 -1.28 11.56
N THR A 127 -4.42 -0.69 12.72
CA THR A 127 -5.74 -0.64 13.35
C THR A 127 -6.69 0.27 12.56
N THR A 128 -7.95 -0.15 12.43
CA THR A 128 -9.03 0.64 11.82
C THR A 128 -10.34 0.45 12.56
N THR A 129 -11.22 1.44 12.46
CA THR A 129 -12.57 1.42 13.03
C THR A 129 -13.62 0.87 12.05
N TYR A 130 -13.23 0.59 10.81
CA TYR A 130 -14.10 0.00 9.77
C TYR A 130 -13.99 -1.53 9.83
N PRO A 131 -15.06 -2.26 10.20
CA PRO A 131 -14.98 -3.68 10.56
C PRO A 131 -14.66 -4.62 9.40
N ASN A 132 -14.97 -4.24 8.16
CA ASN A 132 -14.68 -5.02 6.96
C ASN A 132 -13.58 -4.38 6.10
N THR A 133 -12.87 -3.39 6.63
CA THR A 133 -11.70 -2.80 5.98
C THR A 133 -10.45 -3.25 6.72
N LEU A 134 -9.43 -3.62 5.97
CA LEU A 134 -8.09 -3.87 6.46
C LEU A 134 -7.19 -2.74 5.97
N VAL A 135 -6.35 -2.22 6.87
CA VAL A 135 -5.36 -1.19 6.57
C VAL A 135 -3.99 -1.82 6.70
N TYR A 136 -3.11 -1.56 5.74
CA TYR A 136 -1.80 -2.18 5.65
C TYR A 136 -0.72 -1.12 5.59
N ASN A 137 0.32 -1.32 6.38
CA ASN A 137 1.59 -0.61 6.26
C ASN A 137 2.62 -1.61 5.75
N GLY A 138 3.03 -1.43 4.50
CA GLY A 138 3.90 -2.33 3.79
C GLY A 138 5.29 -1.77 3.53
N THR A 139 6.23 -2.67 3.31
CA THR A 139 7.61 -2.37 2.95
C THR A 139 8.04 -3.24 1.79
N ILE A 140 8.69 -2.63 0.79
CA ILE A 140 9.33 -3.31 -0.33
C ILE A 140 10.83 -3.02 -0.28
N LEU A 141 11.65 -4.06 -0.30
CA LEU A 141 13.08 -3.93 -0.57
C LEU A 141 13.30 -4.20 -2.05
N LEU A 142 13.89 -3.26 -2.77
CA LEU A 142 14.11 -3.33 -4.21
C LEU A 142 15.60 -3.23 -4.52
N LYS A 143 16.14 -4.24 -5.22
CA LYS A 143 17.51 -4.20 -5.75
C LYS A 143 17.53 -3.40 -7.05
N LEU A 144 18.51 -2.52 -7.20
CA LEU A 144 18.65 -1.66 -8.38
C LEU A 144 19.58 -2.22 -9.46
N ASN A 145 20.01 -3.47 -9.32
CA ASN A 145 21.02 -4.15 -10.15
C ASN A 145 20.61 -4.37 -11.61
N LYS A 146 19.34 -4.18 -11.95
CA LYS A 146 18.81 -4.25 -13.32
C LYS A 146 18.64 -2.87 -13.95
N LEU A 147 18.86 -1.80 -13.19
CA LEU A 147 18.78 -0.43 -13.66
C LEU A 147 20.14 0.04 -14.19
N THR A 148 20.09 1.04 -15.06
CA THR A 148 21.28 1.69 -15.63
C THR A 148 21.65 2.91 -14.79
N ALA A 149 22.94 3.08 -14.52
CA ALA A 149 23.49 4.27 -13.90
C ALA A 149 23.29 5.53 -14.76
N GLY A 150 23.28 6.70 -14.12
CA GLY A 150 23.08 8.01 -14.74
C GLY A 150 21.64 8.32 -15.15
N LYS A 151 20.65 7.62 -14.58
CA LYS A 151 19.24 7.73 -14.99
C LYS A 151 18.29 8.04 -13.83
N ILE A 152 17.17 8.66 -14.17
CA ILE A 152 16.06 8.94 -13.25
C ILE A 152 14.88 8.04 -13.60
N TYR A 153 14.43 7.27 -12.61
CA TYR A 153 13.33 6.31 -12.76
C TYR A 153 12.09 6.74 -11.97
N THR A 154 10.92 6.45 -12.53
CA THR A 154 9.62 6.57 -11.84
C THR A 154 9.14 5.18 -11.49
N LEU A 155 8.98 4.92 -10.20
CA LEU A 155 8.36 3.73 -9.65
C LEU A 155 6.86 3.96 -9.57
N LYS A 156 6.04 3.02 -10.05
CA LYS A 156 4.58 3.01 -9.90
C LYS A 156 4.18 1.71 -9.23
N ALA A 157 3.37 1.80 -8.18
CA ALA A 157 2.87 0.63 -7.48
C ALA A 157 1.40 0.37 -7.83
N TYR A 158 1.06 -0.91 -7.95
CA TYR A 158 -0.30 -1.40 -8.17
C TYR A 158 -0.57 -2.56 -7.21
N ALA A 159 -1.75 -2.55 -6.62
CA ALA A 159 -2.21 -3.63 -5.76
C ALA A 159 -3.43 -4.31 -6.39
N ARG A 160 -3.46 -5.63 -6.30
CA ARG A 160 -4.57 -6.45 -6.74
C ARG A 160 -5.13 -7.24 -5.58
N THR A 161 -6.44 -7.41 -5.57
CA THR A 161 -7.14 -8.36 -4.72
C THR A 161 -7.06 -9.77 -5.32
N SER A 162 -7.36 -10.79 -4.53
CA SER A 162 -7.35 -12.18 -4.99
C SER A 162 -8.38 -12.49 -6.08
N ASP A 163 -9.45 -11.71 -6.17
CA ASP A 163 -10.46 -11.77 -7.24
C ASP A 163 -10.11 -10.90 -8.46
N GLY A 164 -8.92 -10.26 -8.47
CA GLY A 164 -8.37 -9.55 -9.63
C GLY A 164 -8.75 -8.07 -9.74
N GLN A 165 -9.43 -7.49 -8.75
CA GLN A 165 -9.69 -6.04 -8.73
C GLN A 165 -8.40 -5.27 -8.48
N VAL A 166 -8.20 -4.17 -9.23
CA VAL A 166 -6.97 -3.37 -9.20
C VAL A 166 -7.20 -2.08 -8.42
N SER A 167 -6.19 -1.59 -7.72
CA SER A 167 -6.23 -0.30 -7.03
C SER A 167 -6.60 0.84 -7.98
N ASN A 168 -7.63 1.61 -7.63
CA ASN A 168 -8.12 2.73 -8.44
C ASN A 168 -7.13 3.91 -8.56
N PHE A 169 -6.15 3.98 -7.66
CA PHE A 169 -5.11 5.01 -7.68
C PHE A 169 -3.74 4.36 -7.81
N THR A 170 -2.95 4.90 -8.74
CA THR A 170 -1.52 4.60 -8.83
C THR A 170 -0.75 5.61 -8.01
N VAL A 171 0.09 5.11 -7.11
CA VAL A 171 1.05 5.94 -6.36
C VAL A 171 2.43 5.79 -7.00
N SER A 172 3.16 6.90 -7.10
CA SER A 172 4.46 6.93 -7.75
C SER A 172 5.54 7.57 -6.92
N LYS A 173 6.79 7.18 -7.20
CA LYS A 173 7.98 7.74 -6.55
C LYS A 173 9.13 7.80 -7.54
N MET A 174 9.87 8.92 -7.55
CA MET A 174 11.06 9.06 -8.38
C MET A 174 12.32 8.66 -7.60
N ILE A 175 13.26 8.01 -8.30
CA ILE A 175 14.60 7.67 -7.79
C ILE A 175 15.66 8.06 -8.84
N ALA A 176 16.85 8.42 -8.39
CA ALA A 176 18.02 8.64 -9.25
C ALA A 176 19.08 7.57 -8.97
N VAL A 177 19.57 6.93 -10.03
CA VAL A 177 20.62 5.91 -9.98
C VAL A 177 21.86 6.46 -10.67
N ASN A 178 22.98 6.50 -9.97
CA ASN A 178 24.28 7.01 -10.39
C ASN A 178 25.33 5.90 -10.47
#